data_AF-A0AAD8MB78-F1
#
_entry.id   AF-A0AAD8MB78-F1
#
_cell.length_a   1.000
_cell.length_b   1.000
_cell.length_c   1.000
_cell.angle_alpha   90.00
_cell.angle_beta   90.00
_cell.angle_gamma   90.00
#
_symmetry.space_group_name_H-M   'P 1'
#
loop_
_entity.id
_entity.type
_entity.pdbx_description
1 polymer ?
#
loop_
_entity_poly.entity_id
_entity_poly.type
_entity_poly.pdbx_seq_one_letter_code
_entity_poly.pdbx_strand_id
1 'polypeptide(L)'
;MIIEASGYELCAIIAAKRKLGYVAVPVDVPAPVKQVKALEGSYAEESRRKKEIEEALARGKEEIEKLKPKLDDAMKELQLALEQKSSLEFQTRNSDEIVQELEQKIFSAVHLLQRYKKERDELLLERNNAVSLAEELRRKPVEDTSIARMTRFYTEFSLSEIKEATHNFDPSLKIGEGGYGSIYRGVLRHTQVAVKVMSYWWERISSSNSEQNKLVYVH
;
A
#
# COMPACT_ATOMS: atom_id res chain seq x y z
N MET A 1 78.94 -6.87 117.62
CA MET A 1 79.27 -8.17 118.22
C MET A 1 79.76 -9.07 117.11
N ILE A 2 81.07 -9.20 117.01
CA ILE A 2 81.73 -10.19 116.16
C ILE A 2 81.66 -11.48 116.96
N ILE A 3 80.91 -12.47 116.47
CA ILE A 3 80.90 -13.81 117.07
C ILE A 3 82.08 -14.54 116.42
N GLU A 4 83.15 -14.74 117.18
CA GLU A 4 84.29 -15.57 116.79
C GLU A 4 83.81 -17.03 116.71
N ALA A 5 83.47 -17.48 115.50
CA ALA A 5 83.27 -18.89 115.22
C ALA A 5 84.65 -19.55 115.13
N SER A 6 84.93 -20.47 116.05
CA SER A 6 86.14 -21.28 116.07
C SER A 6 86.32 -22.03 114.74
N GLY A 7 87.57 -22.20 114.28
CA GLY A 7 87.92 -22.79 112.98
C GLY A 7 87.37 -24.20 112.69
N TYR A 8 86.70 -24.83 113.65
CA TYR A 8 86.07 -26.14 113.52
C TYR A 8 84.65 -26.06 112.89
N GLU A 9 83.97 -24.90 112.94
CA GLU A 9 82.60 -24.75 112.40
C GLU A 9 82.54 -24.50 110.88
N LEU A 10 83.56 -23.86 110.29
CA LEU A 10 83.65 -23.65 108.83
C LEU A 10 83.94 -24.95 108.05
N CYS A 11 84.67 -25.90 108.67
CA CYS A 11 84.95 -27.19 108.05
C CYS A 11 83.69 -28.09 107.94
N ALA A 12 82.75 -27.98 108.88
CA ALA A 12 81.50 -28.73 108.85
C ALA A 12 80.56 -28.28 107.72
N ILE A 13 80.51 -26.98 107.41
CA ILE A 13 79.66 -26.44 106.32
C ILE A 13 80.22 -26.80 104.94
N ILE A 14 81.55 -26.81 104.77
CA ILE A 14 82.19 -27.23 103.52
C ILE A 14 82.07 -28.74 103.31
N ALA A 15 82.16 -29.55 104.38
CA ALA A 15 81.95 -31.00 104.32
C ALA A 15 80.49 -31.39 104.02
N ALA A 16 79.51 -30.64 104.55
CA ALA A 16 78.09 -30.87 104.26
C ALA A 16 77.74 -30.54 102.80
N LYS A 17 78.35 -29.50 102.21
CA LYS A 17 78.19 -29.18 100.78
C LYS A 17 78.86 -30.18 99.83
N ARG A 18 79.80 -31.01 100.31
CA ARG A 18 80.44 -32.08 99.51
C ARG A 18 79.68 -33.42 99.57
N LYS A 19 78.70 -33.56 100.48
CA LYS A 19 77.87 -34.77 100.64
C LYS A 19 76.45 -34.67 100.07
N LEU A 20 76.04 -33.50 99.56
CA LEU A 20 74.91 -33.39 98.65
C LEU A 20 75.46 -33.60 97.24
N GLY A 21 75.53 -34.87 96.84
CA GLY A 21 75.78 -35.22 95.45
C GLY A 21 74.77 -34.49 94.58
N TYR A 22 75.25 -33.57 93.74
CA TYR A 22 74.54 -33.14 92.56
C TYR A 22 74.38 -34.39 91.69
N VAL A 23 73.26 -35.10 91.87
CA VAL A 23 72.80 -36.07 90.88
C VAL A 23 72.33 -35.21 89.71
N ALA A 24 73.19 -35.08 88.71
CA ALA A 24 72.76 -34.66 87.39
C ALA A 24 71.77 -35.71 86.89
N VAL A 25 70.48 -35.46 87.10
CA VAL A 25 69.43 -36.19 86.39
C VAL A 25 69.62 -35.83 84.92
N PRO A 26 69.96 -36.78 84.03
CA PRO A 26 69.87 -36.51 82.62
C PRO A 26 68.38 -36.36 82.34
N VAL A 27 67.90 -35.10 82.29
CA VAL A 27 66.67 -34.81 81.57
C VAL A 27 67.02 -35.01 80.12
N ASP A 28 66.81 -36.23 79.65
CA ASP A 28 66.60 -36.51 78.24
C ASP A 28 65.54 -35.51 77.77
N VAL A 29 65.92 -34.56 76.92
CA VAL A 29 64.99 -33.71 76.18
C VAL A 29 64.88 -34.27 74.76
N PRO A 30 64.16 -35.38 74.51
CA PRO A 30 63.69 -35.69 73.19
C PRO A 30 62.38 -34.92 72.96
N ALA A 31 62.20 -34.39 71.74
CA ALA A 31 60.91 -34.08 71.09
C ALA A 31 60.41 -32.62 70.88
N PRO A 32 60.77 -31.53 71.61
CA PRO A 32 60.10 -30.24 71.38
C PRO A 32 60.53 -29.55 70.07
N VAL A 33 61.77 -29.79 69.61
CA VAL A 33 62.31 -29.14 68.39
C VAL A 33 61.63 -29.63 67.11
N LYS A 34 61.16 -30.89 67.06
CA LYS A 34 60.47 -31.43 65.88
C LYS A 34 59.06 -30.85 65.73
N GLN A 35 58.36 -30.62 66.84
CA GLN A 35 57.01 -30.03 66.85
C GLN A 35 57.04 -28.53 66.54
N VAL A 36 58.01 -27.78 67.07
CA VAL A 36 58.19 -26.35 66.75
C VAL A 36 58.49 -26.16 65.26
N LYS A 37 59.38 -26.98 64.68
CA LYS A 37 59.66 -26.94 63.23
C LYS A 37 58.45 -27.32 62.36
N ALA A 38 57.62 -28.25 62.82
CA ALA A 38 56.39 -28.62 62.12
C ALA A 38 55.35 -27.49 62.16
N LEU A 39 55.21 -26.80 63.30
CA LEU A 39 54.34 -25.63 63.45
C LEU A 39 54.84 -24.44 62.64
N GLU A 40 56.15 -24.19 62.60
CA GLU A 40 56.78 -23.18 61.74
C GLU A 40 56.54 -23.46 60.25
N GLY A 41 56.66 -24.74 59.83
CA GLY A 41 56.32 -25.17 58.47
C GLY A 41 54.84 -24.96 58.13
N SER A 42 53.94 -25.35 59.04
CA SER A 42 52.48 -25.14 58.90
C SER A 42 52.11 -23.66 58.78
N TYR A 43 52.71 -22.80 59.59
CA TYR A 43 52.47 -21.35 59.56
C TYR A 43 53.02 -20.71 58.28
N ALA A 44 54.19 -21.14 57.81
CA ALA A 44 54.75 -20.71 56.53
C ALA A 44 53.85 -21.11 55.35
N GLU A 45 53.25 -22.30 55.41
CA GLU A 45 52.34 -22.80 54.38
C GLU A 45 50.99 -22.07 54.38
N GLU A 46 50.44 -21.74 55.56
CA GLU A 46 49.27 -20.89 55.69
C GLU A 46 49.53 -19.46 55.15
N SER A 47 50.69 -18.87 55.47
CA SER A 47 51.08 -17.56 54.94
C SER A 47 51.22 -17.56 53.42
N ARG A 48 51.67 -18.66 52.81
CA ARG A 48 51.71 -18.82 51.35
C ARG A 48 50.31 -18.87 50.75
N ARG A 49 49.42 -19.69 51.31
CA ARG A 49 48.01 -19.77 50.87
C ARG A 49 47.29 -18.43 50.98
N LYS A 50 47.51 -17.69 52.08
CA LYS A 50 46.95 -16.36 52.27
C LYS A 50 47.41 -15.38 51.19
N LYS A 51 48.71 -15.40 50.86
CA LYS A 51 49.27 -14.59 49.77
C LYS A 51 48.70 -14.97 48.41
N GLU A 52 48.56 -16.26 48.11
CA GLU A 52 47.95 -16.75 46.87
C GLU A 52 46.49 -16.30 46.73
N ILE A 53 45.70 -16.35 47.81
CA ILE A 53 44.32 -15.86 47.85
C ILE A 53 44.28 -14.34 47.66
N GLU A 54 45.17 -13.59 48.31
CA GLU A 54 45.23 -12.13 48.18
C GLU A 54 45.61 -11.70 46.76
N GLU A 55 46.58 -12.37 46.14
CA GLU A 55 46.93 -12.16 44.74
C GLU A 55 45.79 -12.56 43.80
N ALA A 56 45.07 -13.66 44.06
CA ALA A 56 43.90 -14.04 43.28
C ALA A 56 42.76 -13.03 43.42
N LEU A 57 42.53 -12.50 44.62
CA LEU A 57 41.55 -11.45 44.88
C LEU A 57 41.92 -10.15 44.15
N ALA A 58 43.20 -9.78 44.13
CA ALA A 58 43.69 -8.62 43.40
C ALA A 58 43.47 -8.78 41.89
N ARG A 59 43.81 -9.95 41.31
CA ARG A 59 43.55 -10.26 39.90
C ARG A 59 42.07 -10.17 39.56
N GLY A 60 41.20 -10.75 40.39
CA GLY A 60 39.75 -10.70 40.18
C GLY A 60 39.18 -9.27 40.23
N LYS A 61 39.69 -8.43 41.14
CA LYS A 61 39.29 -7.01 41.21
C LYS A 61 39.71 -6.23 39.97
N GLU A 62 40.93 -6.43 39.50
CA GLU A 62 41.43 -5.80 38.27
C GLU A 62 40.59 -6.22 37.04
N GLU A 63 40.17 -7.48 36.99
CA GLU A 63 39.31 -7.97 35.90
C GLU A 63 37.91 -7.35 35.95
N ILE A 64 37.31 -7.22 37.13
CA ILE A 64 36.05 -6.48 37.33
C ILE A 64 36.18 -5.02 36.90
N GLU A 65 37.30 -4.37 37.26
CA GLU A 65 37.57 -2.98 36.89
C GLU A 65 37.68 -2.81 35.37
N LYS A 66 38.30 -3.76 34.67
CA LYS A 66 38.37 -3.78 33.19
C LYS A 66 37.02 -4.06 32.52
N LEU A 67 36.14 -4.82 33.15
CA LEU A 67 34.83 -5.18 32.59
C LEU A 67 33.77 -4.10 32.76
N LYS A 68 33.83 -3.28 33.82
CA LYS A 68 32.91 -2.15 34.05
C LYS A 68 32.73 -1.20 32.85
N PRO A 69 33.78 -0.62 32.25
CA PRO A 69 33.60 0.31 31.13
C PRO A 69 32.99 -0.37 29.91
N LYS A 70 33.35 -1.63 29.65
CA LYS A 70 32.76 -2.41 28.54
C LYS A 70 31.26 -2.62 28.74
N LEU A 71 30.83 -2.84 29.98
CA LEU A 71 29.41 -2.93 30.32
C LEU A 71 28.70 -1.59 30.09
N ASP A 72 29.30 -0.48 30.53
CA ASP A 72 28.73 0.87 30.34
C ASP A 72 28.60 1.24 28.85
N ASP A 73 29.60 0.90 28.05
CA ASP A 73 29.57 1.13 26.60
C ASP A 73 28.50 0.27 25.92
N ALA A 74 28.39 -1.02 26.30
CA ALA A 74 27.34 -1.90 25.83
C ALA A 74 25.93 -1.39 26.21
N MET A 75 25.77 -0.81 27.41
CA MET A 75 24.51 -0.20 27.83
C MET A 75 24.14 1.02 26.99
N LYS A 76 25.10 1.89 26.66
CA LYS A 76 24.86 3.05 25.78
C LYS A 76 24.48 2.62 24.37
N GLU A 77 25.18 1.64 23.81
CA GLU A 77 24.84 1.09 22.49
C GLU A 77 23.42 0.49 22.49
N LEU A 78 23.05 -0.24 23.54
CA LEU A 78 21.71 -0.79 23.69
C LEU A 78 20.64 0.31 23.77
N GLN A 79 20.91 1.40 24.50
CA GLN A 79 20.03 2.56 24.59
C GLN A 79 19.77 3.19 23.21
N LEU A 80 20.85 3.42 22.44
CA LEU A 80 20.76 3.96 21.08
C LEU A 80 19.99 3.04 20.15
N ALA A 81 20.23 1.73 20.25
CA ALA A 81 19.51 0.74 19.46
C ALA A 81 18.01 0.72 19.79
N LEU A 82 17.62 0.91 21.06
CA LEU A 82 16.22 1.01 21.47
C LEU A 82 15.53 2.27 20.93
N GLU A 83 16.20 3.42 20.95
CA GLU A 83 15.68 4.65 20.35
C GLU A 83 15.49 4.52 18.84
N GLN A 84 16.47 3.96 18.14
CA GLN A 84 16.36 3.68 16.71
C GLN A 84 15.21 2.72 16.41
N LYS A 85 15.07 1.64 17.19
CA LYS A 85 13.96 0.70 17.08
C LYS A 85 12.62 1.40 17.26
N SER A 86 12.49 2.25 18.28
CA SER A 86 11.26 3.00 18.54
C SER A 86 10.90 3.93 17.38
N SER A 87 11.90 4.63 16.81
CA SER A 87 11.71 5.47 15.63
C SER A 87 11.26 4.66 14.41
N LEU A 88 11.85 3.49 14.16
CA LEU A 88 11.47 2.62 13.06
C LEU A 88 10.05 2.08 13.24
N GLU A 89 9.69 1.65 14.45
CA GLU A 89 8.33 1.19 14.77
C GLU A 89 7.28 2.28 14.52
N PHE A 90 7.60 3.54 14.83
CA PHE A 90 6.72 4.67 14.51
C PHE A 90 6.55 4.86 13.00
N GLN A 91 7.64 4.81 12.23
CA GLN A 91 7.57 4.89 10.77
C GLN A 91 6.74 3.73 10.17
N THR A 92 6.94 2.51 10.67
CA THR A 92 6.15 1.34 10.24
C THR A 92 4.66 1.53 10.50
N ARG A 93 4.28 2.03 11.68
CA ARG A 93 2.85 2.32 11.98
C ARG A 93 2.26 3.33 11.00
N ASN A 94 2.98 4.41 10.72
CA ASN A 94 2.50 5.42 9.79
C ASN A 94 2.34 4.84 8.37
N SER A 95 3.26 3.98 7.93
CA SER A 95 3.10 3.31 6.64
C SER A 95 1.92 2.34 6.64
N ASP A 96 1.69 1.61 7.73
CA ASP A 96 0.58 0.67 7.86
C ASP A 96 -0.77 1.41 7.78
N GLU A 97 -0.89 2.58 8.41
CA GLU A 97 -2.09 3.43 8.32
C GLU A 97 -2.38 3.87 6.87
N ILE A 98 -1.35 4.30 6.14
CA ILE A 98 -1.47 4.70 4.73
C ILE A 98 -1.88 3.50 3.86
N VAL A 99 -1.28 2.33 4.10
CA VAL A 99 -1.61 1.09 3.38
C VAL A 99 -3.08 0.73 3.59
N GLN A 100 -3.57 0.75 4.84
CA GLN A 100 -4.98 0.49 5.14
C GLN A 100 -5.92 1.45 4.42
N GLU A 101 -5.60 2.74 4.38
CA GLU A 101 -6.41 3.73 3.65
C GLU A 101 -6.48 3.41 2.15
N LEU A 102 -5.35 3.05 1.54
CA LEU A 102 -5.28 2.67 0.14
C LEU A 102 -6.02 1.36 -0.14
N GLU A 103 -5.92 0.37 0.73
CA GLU A 103 -6.67 -0.89 0.62
C GLU A 103 -8.18 -0.65 0.62
N GLN A 104 -8.69 0.21 1.51
CA GLN A 104 -10.11 0.58 1.55
C GLN A 104 -10.56 1.30 0.27
N LYS A 105 -9.72 2.18 -0.28
CA LYS A 105 -9.97 2.86 -1.56
C LYS A 105 -10.00 1.87 -2.72
N ILE A 106 -9.05 0.93 -2.78
CA ILE A 106 -8.99 -0.13 -3.79
C ILE A 106 -10.24 -1.01 -3.70
N PHE A 107 -10.63 -1.41 -2.50
CA PHE A 107 -11.82 -2.23 -2.27
C PHE A 107 -13.09 -1.52 -2.78
N SER A 108 -13.24 -0.24 -2.45
CA SER A 108 -14.37 0.59 -2.91
C SER A 108 -14.40 0.74 -4.44
N ALA A 109 -13.24 1.00 -5.04
CA ALA A 109 -13.12 1.15 -6.49
C ALA A 109 -13.41 -0.15 -7.25
N VAL A 110 -12.88 -1.28 -6.77
CA VAL A 110 -13.13 -2.60 -7.36
C VAL A 110 -14.61 -2.96 -7.26
N HIS A 111 -15.24 -2.71 -6.11
CA HIS A 111 -16.67 -2.95 -5.92
C HIS A 111 -17.52 -2.13 -6.90
N LEU A 112 -17.18 -0.86 -7.13
CA LEU A 112 -17.86 -0.02 -8.10
C LEU A 112 -17.69 -0.54 -9.54
N LEU A 113 -16.47 -0.94 -9.92
CA LEU A 113 -16.20 -1.52 -11.24
C LEU A 113 -16.97 -2.83 -11.48
N GLN A 114 -17.10 -3.67 -10.45
CA GLN A 114 -17.91 -4.89 -10.51
C GLN A 114 -19.38 -4.57 -10.77
N ARG A 115 -19.92 -3.53 -10.12
CA ARG A 115 -21.30 -3.07 -10.36
C ARG A 115 -21.48 -2.61 -11.82
N TYR A 116 -20.61 -1.74 -12.32
CA TYR A 116 -20.70 -1.26 -13.70
C TYR A 116 -20.51 -2.38 -14.73
N LYS A 117 -19.63 -3.34 -14.46
CA LYS A 117 -19.46 -4.51 -15.32
C LYS A 117 -20.77 -5.31 -15.41
N LYS A 118 -21.43 -5.55 -14.28
CA LYS A 118 -22.72 -6.25 -14.23
C LYS A 118 -23.79 -5.51 -15.00
N GLU A 119 -23.95 -4.20 -14.77
CA GLU A 119 -24.93 -3.36 -15.46
C GLU A 119 -24.68 -3.34 -16.97
N ARG A 120 -23.42 -3.23 -17.41
CA ARG A 120 -23.06 -3.34 -18.82
C ARG A 120 -23.45 -4.68 -19.41
N ASP A 121 -23.19 -5.78 -18.71
CA ASP A 121 -23.49 -7.14 -19.20
C ASP A 121 -25.01 -7.37 -19.31
N GLU A 122 -25.80 -6.80 -18.38
CA GLU A 122 -27.27 -6.80 -18.43
C GLU A 122 -27.80 -5.99 -19.63
N LEU A 123 -27.29 -4.78 -19.85
CA LEU A 123 -27.66 -3.95 -20.99
C LEU A 123 -27.28 -4.57 -22.33
N LEU A 124 -26.13 -5.25 -22.41
CA LEU A 124 -25.72 -5.99 -23.60
C LEU A 124 -26.70 -7.13 -23.91
N LEU A 125 -27.17 -7.84 -22.88
CA LEU A 125 -28.17 -8.89 -23.04
C LEU A 125 -29.50 -8.32 -23.54
N GLU A 126 -29.98 -7.23 -22.92
CA GLU A 126 -31.22 -6.56 -23.34
C GLU A 126 -31.14 -6.06 -24.79
N ARG A 127 -30.02 -5.42 -25.16
CA ARG A 127 -29.76 -4.99 -26.52
C ARG A 127 -29.80 -6.15 -27.50
N ASN A 128 -29.13 -7.26 -27.20
CA ASN A 128 -29.09 -8.41 -28.09
C ASN A 128 -30.48 -9.04 -28.27
N ASN A 129 -31.27 -9.12 -27.20
CA ASN A 129 -32.65 -9.58 -27.26
C ASN A 129 -33.51 -8.65 -28.13
N ALA A 130 -33.40 -7.33 -27.95
CA ALA A 130 -34.12 -6.35 -28.74
C ALA A 130 -33.75 -6.40 -30.23
N VAL A 131 -32.46 -6.58 -30.55
CA VAL A 131 -32.00 -6.74 -31.93
C VAL A 131 -32.56 -8.02 -32.55
N SER A 132 -32.52 -9.14 -31.83
CA SER A 132 -33.10 -10.42 -32.31
C SER A 132 -34.59 -10.27 -32.62
N LEU A 133 -35.36 -9.68 -31.70
CA LEU A 133 -36.80 -9.43 -31.90
C LEU A 133 -37.07 -8.48 -33.09
N ALA A 134 -36.26 -7.44 -33.25
CA ALA A 134 -36.39 -6.52 -34.38
C ALA A 134 -36.07 -7.20 -35.72
N GLU A 135 -35.08 -8.09 -35.76
CA GLU A 135 -34.75 -8.90 -36.93
C GLU A 135 -35.88 -9.87 -37.29
N GLU A 136 -36.49 -10.52 -36.31
CA GLU A 136 -37.66 -11.39 -36.52
C GLU A 136 -38.86 -10.62 -37.09
N LEU A 137 -39.15 -9.43 -36.57
CA LEU A 137 -40.20 -8.56 -37.10
C LEU A 137 -39.92 -8.12 -38.55
N ARG A 138 -38.66 -7.86 -38.91
CA ARG A 138 -38.25 -7.54 -40.29
C ARG A 138 -38.31 -8.73 -41.24
N ARG A 139 -38.19 -9.96 -40.74
CA ARG A 139 -38.31 -11.19 -41.55
C ARG A 139 -39.74 -11.59 -41.86
N LYS A 140 -40.76 -10.98 -41.22
CA LYS A 140 -42.14 -11.14 -41.69
C LYS A 140 -42.18 -10.65 -43.15
N PRO A 141 -42.71 -11.45 -44.09
CA PRO A 141 -42.83 -11.01 -45.46
C PRO A 141 -43.60 -9.69 -45.45
N VAL A 142 -43.06 -8.71 -46.17
CA VAL A 142 -43.79 -7.52 -46.55
C VAL A 142 -44.98 -8.01 -47.36
N GLU A 143 -46.11 -8.27 -46.71
CA GLU A 143 -47.39 -8.14 -47.37
C GLU A 143 -47.48 -6.66 -47.74
N ASP A 144 -47.26 -6.38 -49.02
CA ASP A 144 -47.33 -5.14 -49.80
C ASP A 144 -48.30 -4.07 -49.25
N THR A 145 -47.98 -3.49 -48.10
CA THR A 145 -48.88 -2.58 -47.41
C THR A 145 -48.45 -1.13 -47.68
N SER A 146 -49.35 -0.48 -48.42
CA SER A 146 -49.62 0.95 -48.55
C SER A 146 -48.67 1.88 -49.32
N ILE A 147 -47.34 1.86 -49.19
CA ILE A 147 -46.51 2.87 -49.88
C ILE A 147 -46.44 2.63 -51.39
N ALA A 148 -46.13 1.40 -51.81
CA ALA A 148 -46.08 1.04 -53.24
C ALA A 148 -47.46 1.15 -53.93
N ARG A 149 -48.55 1.00 -53.16
CA ARG A 149 -49.93 1.26 -53.64
C ARG A 149 -50.18 2.75 -53.82
N MET A 150 -49.69 3.62 -52.93
CA MET A 150 -49.88 5.06 -53.01
C MET A 150 -49.13 5.69 -54.21
N THR A 151 -47.92 5.22 -54.50
CA THR A 151 -47.13 5.71 -55.65
C THR A 151 -47.77 5.36 -57.00
N ARG A 152 -48.64 4.33 -57.07
CA ARG A 152 -49.35 3.96 -58.31
C ARG A 152 -50.49 4.91 -58.70
N PHE A 153 -50.87 5.87 -57.86
CA PHE A 153 -52.01 6.77 -58.12
C PHE A 153 -51.64 8.20 -58.55
N TYR A 154 -50.35 8.55 -58.60
CA TYR A 154 -49.93 9.86 -59.10
C TYR A 154 -49.57 9.77 -60.58
N THR A 155 -50.20 10.63 -61.38
CA THR A 155 -49.82 10.79 -62.80
C THR A 155 -48.62 11.73 -62.86
N GLU A 156 -47.55 11.28 -63.50
CA GLU A 156 -46.38 12.13 -63.76
C GLU A 156 -46.64 13.05 -64.97
N PHE A 157 -46.32 14.33 -64.82
CA PHE A 157 -46.42 15.33 -65.87
C PHE A 157 -45.04 15.95 -66.12
N SER A 158 -44.70 16.18 -67.39
CA SER A 158 -43.44 16.81 -67.74
C SER A 158 -43.48 18.32 -67.47
N LEU A 159 -42.32 18.95 -67.24
CA LEU A 159 -42.26 20.40 -67.03
C LEU A 159 -42.78 21.18 -68.26
N SER A 160 -42.57 20.66 -69.47
CA SER A 160 -43.08 21.25 -70.71
C SER A 160 -44.61 21.26 -70.74
N GLU A 161 -45.23 20.15 -70.33
CA GLU A 161 -46.69 20.02 -70.23
C GLU A 161 -47.28 21.01 -69.23
N ILE A 162 -46.60 21.21 -68.09
CA ILE A 162 -47.01 22.18 -67.06
C ILE A 162 -46.81 23.63 -67.53
N LYS A 163 -45.71 23.93 -68.25
CA LYS A 163 -45.46 25.26 -68.83
C LYS A 163 -46.52 25.59 -69.87
N GLU A 164 -46.86 24.65 -70.75
CA GLU A 164 -47.93 24.84 -71.73
C GLU A 164 -49.28 25.08 -71.03
N ALA A 165 -49.63 24.24 -70.06
CA ALA A 165 -50.88 24.35 -69.31
C ALA A 165 -51.05 25.69 -68.59
N THR A 166 -49.95 26.34 -68.20
CA THR A 166 -49.93 27.60 -67.45
C THR A 166 -49.46 28.80 -68.29
N HIS A 167 -49.34 28.67 -69.61
CA HIS A 167 -48.81 29.69 -70.51
C HIS A 167 -47.46 30.29 -70.03
N ASN A 168 -46.50 29.42 -69.74
CA ASN A 168 -45.20 29.76 -69.15
C ASN A 168 -45.30 30.49 -67.80
N PHE A 169 -46.24 30.06 -66.95
CA PHE A 169 -46.52 30.69 -65.66
C PHE A 169 -46.88 32.18 -65.78
N ASP A 170 -47.77 32.49 -66.74
CA ASP A 170 -48.23 33.85 -66.99
C ASP A 170 -48.79 34.48 -65.69
N PRO A 171 -48.33 35.67 -65.28
CA PRO A 171 -48.83 36.35 -64.09
C PRO A 171 -50.35 36.56 -64.08
N SER A 172 -50.99 36.68 -65.24
CA SER A 172 -52.46 36.80 -65.37
C SER A 172 -53.21 35.54 -64.97
N LEU A 173 -52.53 34.38 -64.93
CA LEU A 173 -53.08 33.09 -64.51
C LEU A 173 -52.77 32.77 -63.05
N LYS A 174 -52.06 33.65 -62.33
CA LYS A 174 -51.78 33.48 -60.90
C LYS A 174 -53.06 33.64 -60.09
N ILE A 175 -53.44 32.58 -59.38
CA ILE A 175 -54.65 32.55 -58.54
C ILE A 175 -54.36 32.71 -57.05
N GLY A 176 -53.10 32.56 -56.63
CA GLY A 176 -52.72 32.78 -55.24
C GLY A 176 -51.21 32.79 -55.02
N GLU A 177 -50.81 33.40 -53.90
CA GLU A 177 -49.44 33.43 -53.41
C GLU A 177 -49.44 33.21 -51.91
N GLY A 178 -48.50 32.43 -51.41
CA GLY A 178 -48.27 32.25 -49.97
C GLY A 178 -46.80 31.99 -49.67
N GLY A 179 -46.46 31.81 -48.40
CA GLY A 179 -45.07 31.64 -47.95
C GLY A 179 -44.32 30.46 -48.58
N TYR A 180 -45.03 29.51 -49.18
CA TYR A 180 -44.47 28.31 -49.80
C TYR A 180 -44.46 28.35 -51.33
N GLY A 181 -44.98 29.40 -51.97
CA GLY A 181 -44.97 29.51 -53.43
C GLY A 181 -46.19 30.17 -54.06
N SER A 182 -46.20 30.15 -55.38
CA SER A 182 -47.26 30.71 -56.22
C SER A 182 -48.13 29.60 -56.81
N ILE A 183 -49.44 29.84 -56.89
CA ILE A 183 -50.41 28.92 -57.49
C ILE A 183 -50.91 29.55 -58.79
N TYR A 184 -50.82 28.80 -59.87
CA TYR A 184 -51.28 29.20 -61.20
C TYR A 184 -52.45 28.33 -61.62
N ARG A 185 -53.43 28.93 -62.30
CA ARG A 185 -54.46 28.20 -63.02
C ARG A 185 -53.87 27.68 -64.31
N GLY A 186 -54.09 26.39 -64.60
CA GLY A 186 -53.71 25.81 -65.88
C GLY A 186 -54.77 24.84 -66.41
N VAL A 187 -54.61 24.44 -67.67
CA VAL A 187 -55.42 23.41 -68.30
C VAL A 187 -54.50 22.28 -68.77
N LEU A 188 -54.58 21.13 -68.11
CA LEU A 188 -53.74 19.97 -68.37
C LEU A 188 -54.61 18.84 -68.91
N ARG A 189 -54.35 18.39 -70.15
CA ARG A 189 -55.16 17.35 -70.84
C ARG A 189 -56.67 17.62 -70.75
N HIS A 190 -57.08 18.85 -71.05
CA HIS A 190 -58.47 19.32 -70.98
C HIS A 190 -59.10 19.38 -69.58
N THR A 191 -58.31 19.23 -68.51
CA THR A 191 -58.75 19.39 -67.12
C THR A 191 -58.24 20.70 -66.55
N GLN A 192 -59.11 21.50 -65.92
CA GLN A 192 -58.66 22.67 -65.17
C GLN A 192 -57.97 22.21 -63.90
N VAL A 193 -56.76 22.73 -63.67
CA VAL A 193 -55.90 22.34 -62.54
C VAL A 193 -55.30 23.54 -61.85
N ALA A 194 -54.98 23.38 -60.57
CA ALA A 194 -54.15 24.32 -59.82
C ALA A 194 -52.70 23.83 -59.77
N VAL A 195 -51.81 24.56 -60.42
CA VAL A 195 -50.38 24.28 -60.46
C VAL A 195 -49.68 25.06 -59.36
N LYS A 196 -49.20 24.37 -58.32
CA LYS A 196 -48.45 25.00 -57.23
C LYS A 196 -46.95 24.94 -57.48
N VAL A 197 -46.34 26.10 -57.66
CA VAL A 197 -44.89 26.26 -57.84
C VAL A 197 -44.27 26.70 -56.52
N MET A 198 -43.39 25.89 -55.97
CA MET A 198 -42.67 26.19 -54.74
C MET A 198 -41.64 27.30 -54.94
N SER A 199 -41.50 28.24 -54.00
CA SER A 199 -40.62 29.42 -54.14
C SER A 199 -39.15 29.05 -54.43
N TYR A 200 -38.62 28.01 -53.78
CA TYR A 200 -37.24 27.54 -53.99
C TYR A 200 -37.01 26.81 -55.33
N TRP A 201 -38.08 26.46 -56.05
CA TRP A 201 -38.01 25.87 -57.38
C TRP A 201 -38.00 26.92 -58.50
N TRP A 202 -38.43 28.16 -58.22
CA TRP A 202 -38.62 29.22 -59.22
C TRP A 202 -37.32 29.54 -59.97
N GLU A 203 -36.23 29.74 -59.23
CA GLU A 203 -34.90 30.06 -59.78
C GLU A 203 -34.35 28.94 -60.69
N ARG A 204 -34.74 27.68 -60.40
CA ARG A 204 -34.37 26.50 -61.20
C ARG A 204 -35.23 26.31 -62.44
N ILE A 205 -36.48 26.78 -62.43
CA ILE A 205 -37.40 26.72 -63.58
C ILE A 205 -37.08 27.83 -64.59
N SER A 206 -36.68 29.00 -64.10
CA SER A 206 -36.27 30.14 -64.94
C SER A 206 -34.90 29.94 -65.62
N SER A 207 -34.02 29.12 -65.05
CA SER A 207 -32.63 28.96 -65.52
C SER A 207 -32.35 27.68 -66.31
N SER A 208 -33.31 26.76 -66.45
CA SER A 208 -33.07 25.44 -67.07
C SER A 208 -34.03 25.13 -68.22
N ASN A 209 -33.45 24.83 -69.38
CA ASN A 209 -34.11 24.21 -70.53
C ASN A 209 -34.04 22.66 -70.46
N SER A 210 -33.76 22.08 -69.28
CA SER A 210 -33.55 20.65 -69.10
C SER A 210 -34.80 19.92 -68.62
N GLU A 211 -35.20 18.89 -69.38
CA GLU A 211 -36.36 18.00 -69.19
C GLU A 211 -36.20 17.03 -68.00
N GLN A 212 -35.85 17.54 -66.82
CA GLN A 212 -35.89 16.68 -65.62
C GLN A 212 -37.31 16.65 -65.07
N ASN A 213 -37.90 15.43 -65.06
CA ASN A 213 -39.13 15.11 -64.33
C ASN A 213 -39.04 15.64 -62.90
N LYS A 214 -39.82 16.67 -62.62
CA LYS A 214 -39.83 17.36 -61.32
C LYS A 214 -41.27 17.42 -60.87
N LEU A 215 -41.51 16.87 -59.69
CA LEU A 215 -42.83 16.68 -59.09
C LEU A 215 -43.52 18.04 -58.93
N VAL A 216 -44.40 18.35 -59.88
CA VAL A 216 -45.39 19.41 -59.74
C VAL A 216 -46.62 18.76 -59.15
N TYR A 217 -47.01 19.20 -57.94
CA TYR A 217 -48.27 18.76 -57.36
C TYR A 217 -49.42 19.44 -58.13
N VAL A 218 -50.15 18.62 -58.88
CA VAL A 218 -51.35 19.02 -59.62
C VAL A 218 -52.54 18.56 -58.78
N HIS A 219 -53.33 19.51 -58.30
CA HIS A 219 -54.60 19.27 -57.61
C HIS A 219 -55.77 19.72 -58.49
#